data_AF-A0A8T3LJ74-F1
#
_entry.id   AF-A0A8T3LJ74-F1
#
_cell.length_a   1.000
_cell.length_b   1.000
_cell.length_c   1.000
_cell.angle_alpha   90.00
_cell.angle_beta   90.00
_cell.angle_gamma   90.00
#
_symmetry.space_group_name_H-M   'P 1'
#
loop_
_entity.id
_entity.type
_entity.pdbx_description
1 polymer ?
#
loop_
_entity_poly.entity_id
_entity_poly.type
_entity_poly.pdbx_seq_one_letter_code
_entity_poly.pdbx_strand_id
1 'polypeptide(L)'
;IEKNGALGITQNIGSAEITNRGKLHLKAEDSMTFANKISGNGTISIDSGTVELTGNNYAFYGYIDVASDAVAVISEDKNIGRAELDVDGKLQINANKDWVFDNDLEGRGIVEINMGNHEFSFDEFAYTDWFQGSLAFQNTTFNLEKNAEFLQKGGITAGQGSLVTVGKGAHSISTLGFSGGTVDFGALAAGAQMTEGTVNVSKTLDLRGEGVIQVSDSDVVRSVSRDIDSALSLTEVDDGNSTIKLVDAQGAEVLGDAGNLQLQDKNGQILSSSAQRDIQQNGQKAAVGTYDYRLTSGVNNDGLYIGYGLTQLD
;
A
#
# COMPACT_ATOMS: atom_id res chain seq x y z
N ILE A 1 22.05 26.46 -15.93
CA ILE A 1 20.83 26.70 -16.74
C ILE A 1 20.16 27.92 -16.16
N GLU A 2 20.08 29.02 -16.92
CA GLU A 2 19.49 30.27 -16.44
C GLU A 2 17.97 30.23 -16.42
N LYS A 3 17.35 31.19 -15.74
CA LYS A 3 15.89 31.36 -15.71
C LYS A 3 15.33 31.44 -17.14
N ASN A 4 14.25 30.70 -17.40
CA ASN A 4 13.63 30.49 -18.72
C ASN A 4 14.49 29.71 -19.74
N GLY A 5 15.70 29.28 -19.37
CA GLY A 5 16.49 28.37 -20.20
C GLY A 5 16.00 26.94 -20.07
N ALA A 6 16.19 26.14 -21.11
CA ALA A 6 15.94 24.70 -21.11
C ALA A 6 17.15 23.95 -21.66
N LEU A 7 17.50 22.81 -21.05
CA LEU A 7 18.52 21.89 -21.54
C LEU A 7 17.95 20.48 -21.54
N GLY A 8 18.04 19.77 -22.68
CA GLY A 8 17.69 18.35 -22.75
C GLY A 8 18.94 17.49 -22.84
N ILE A 9 18.97 16.41 -22.05
CA ILE A 9 20.01 15.40 -22.12
C ILE A 9 19.38 14.02 -22.26
N THR A 10 19.98 13.21 -23.12
CA THR A 10 19.55 11.83 -23.39
C THR A 10 20.52 10.79 -22.84
N GLN A 11 21.65 11.26 -22.30
CA GLN A 11 22.75 10.45 -21.80
C GLN A 11 23.45 11.17 -20.66
N ASN A 12 24.21 10.42 -19.87
CA ASN A 12 25.04 10.96 -18.81
C ASN A 12 26.04 12.01 -19.36
N ILE A 13 26.14 13.16 -18.69
CA ILE A 13 27.02 14.30 -19.05
C ILE A 13 28.20 14.48 -18.08
N GLY A 14 28.55 13.43 -17.35
CA GLY A 14 29.62 13.38 -16.36
C GLY A 14 29.14 13.69 -14.94
N SER A 15 30.01 14.30 -14.14
CA SER A 15 29.77 14.59 -12.71
C SER A 15 29.94 16.07 -12.37
N ALA A 16 29.93 16.95 -13.37
CA ALA A 16 30.09 18.38 -13.19
C ALA A 16 28.95 18.98 -12.34
N GLU A 17 29.23 20.05 -11.61
CA GLU A 17 28.18 20.78 -10.90
C GLU A 17 27.26 21.53 -11.88
N ILE A 18 25.96 21.49 -11.62
CA ILE A 18 24.94 22.18 -12.40
C ILE A 18 24.18 23.14 -11.48
N THR A 19 24.27 24.44 -11.77
CA THR A 19 23.32 25.40 -11.21
C THR A 19 22.10 25.48 -12.12
N ASN A 20 20.96 24.96 -11.66
CA ASN A 20 19.71 24.95 -12.39
C ASN A 20 18.75 26.02 -11.85
N ARG A 21 18.43 27.02 -12.68
CA ARG A 21 17.37 28.02 -12.47
C ARG A 21 16.30 28.01 -13.57
N GLY A 22 16.44 27.09 -14.54
CA GLY A 22 15.54 26.92 -15.68
C GLY A 22 14.94 25.51 -15.66
N LYS A 23 14.83 24.87 -16.82
CA LYS A 23 14.34 23.49 -16.94
C LYS A 23 15.45 22.55 -17.46
N LEU A 24 15.73 21.47 -16.74
CA LEU A 24 16.60 20.39 -17.16
C LEU A 24 15.73 19.18 -17.49
N HIS A 25 15.73 18.76 -18.76
CA HIS A 25 15.02 17.57 -19.23
C HIS A 25 15.97 16.38 -19.28
N LEU A 26 15.61 15.30 -18.58
CA LEU A 26 16.28 14.01 -18.58
C LEU A 26 15.44 13.03 -19.38
N LYS A 27 15.95 12.61 -20.55
CA LYS A 27 15.25 11.75 -21.52
C LYS A 27 16.03 10.46 -21.76
N ALA A 28 15.98 9.53 -20.81
CA ALA A 28 16.64 8.24 -21.01
C ALA A 28 15.92 7.45 -22.11
N GLU A 29 16.66 6.84 -23.03
CA GLU A 29 16.09 5.92 -24.03
C GLU A 29 15.61 4.64 -23.35
N ASP A 30 16.44 4.06 -22.48
CA ASP A 30 16.08 2.94 -21.59
C ASP A 30 16.36 3.32 -20.14
N SER A 31 17.64 3.44 -19.77
CA SER A 31 18.08 3.85 -18.45
C SER A 31 19.29 4.78 -18.47
N MET A 32 19.43 5.61 -17.44
CA MET A 32 20.54 6.54 -17.27
C MET A 32 20.83 6.80 -15.79
N THR A 33 22.09 6.68 -15.38
CA THR A 33 22.54 7.23 -14.09
C THR A 33 22.96 8.69 -14.25
N PHE A 34 22.36 9.57 -13.46
CA PHE A 34 22.63 11.01 -13.43
C PHE A 34 23.34 11.39 -12.12
N ALA A 35 24.67 11.49 -12.19
CA ALA A 35 25.55 11.68 -11.03
C ALA A 35 25.91 13.14 -10.75
N ASN A 36 25.43 14.08 -11.58
CA ASN A 36 25.73 15.50 -11.41
C ASN A 36 25.18 16.03 -10.09
N LYS A 37 25.97 16.89 -9.43
CA LYS A 37 25.51 17.67 -8.28
C LYS A 37 24.77 18.89 -8.77
N ILE A 38 23.54 19.06 -8.31
CA ILE A 38 22.62 20.10 -8.76
C ILE A 38 22.34 21.06 -7.60
N SER A 39 22.24 22.34 -7.95
CA SER A 39 21.86 23.42 -7.04
C SER A 39 20.88 24.37 -7.71
N GLY A 40 20.23 25.21 -6.93
CA GLY A 40 19.27 26.20 -7.42
C GLY A 40 17.83 25.73 -7.29
N ASN A 41 16.94 26.38 -8.02
CA ASN A 41 15.48 26.31 -7.85
C ASN A 41 14.73 26.14 -9.17
N GLY A 42 15.40 25.67 -10.21
CA GLY A 42 14.77 25.30 -11.47
C GLY A 42 13.98 24.00 -11.37
N THR A 43 13.53 23.49 -12.51
CA THR A 43 12.87 22.19 -12.63
C THR A 43 13.83 21.16 -13.20
N ILE A 44 13.84 19.96 -12.63
CA ILE A 44 14.37 18.74 -13.24
C ILE A 44 13.15 17.94 -13.70
N SER A 45 13.05 17.65 -14.99
CA SER A 45 11.93 16.95 -15.61
C SER A 45 12.47 15.61 -16.11
N ILE A 46 12.03 14.52 -15.51
CA ILE A 46 12.34 13.16 -15.93
C ILE A 46 11.25 12.79 -16.92
N ASP A 47 11.56 13.00 -18.20
CA ASP A 47 10.60 13.00 -19.30
C ASP A 47 10.33 11.59 -19.85
N SER A 48 11.30 10.67 -19.77
CA SER A 48 11.18 9.30 -20.29
C SER A 48 12.25 8.37 -19.72
N GLY A 49 11.95 7.07 -19.74
CA GLY A 49 12.87 6.00 -19.33
C GLY A 49 13.15 6.01 -17.82
N THR A 50 14.16 5.24 -17.41
CA THR A 50 14.56 5.12 -16.00
C THR A 50 15.78 5.99 -15.71
N VAL A 51 15.66 6.97 -14.82
CA VAL A 51 16.75 7.85 -14.41
C VAL A 51 17.09 7.64 -12.94
N GLU A 52 18.31 7.15 -12.70
CA GLU A 52 18.86 7.01 -11.35
C GLU A 52 19.60 8.30 -10.95
N LEU A 53 19.05 9.03 -9.98
CA LEU A 53 19.68 10.24 -9.45
C LEU A 53 20.65 9.84 -8.34
N THR A 54 21.95 10.04 -8.55
CA THR A 54 22.99 9.65 -7.57
C THR A 54 23.81 10.82 -7.05
N GLY A 55 23.59 12.02 -7.60
CA GLY A 55 24.25 13.25 -7.17
C GLY A 55 23.93 13.63 -5.72
N ASN A 56 24.82 14.41 -5.10
CA ASN A 56 24.53 15.09 -3.84
C ASN A 56 23.89 16.46 -4.13
N ASN A 57 22.56 16.50 -4.05
CA ASN A 57 21.70 17.61 -4.44
C ASN A 57 21.12 18.37 -3.23
N TYR A 58 21.73 18.31 -2.04
CA TYR A 58 21.24 19.06 -0.86
C TYR A 58 21.03 20.58 -1.08
N ALA A 59 21.72 21.16 -2.07
CA ALA A 59 21.60 22.58 -2.42
C ALA A 59 20.52 22.86 -3.50
N PHE A 60 19.78 21.85 -3.93
CA PHE A 60 18.65 21.96 -4.83
C PHE A 60 17.35 22.06 -4.02
N TYR A 61 16.55 23.07 -4.31
CA TYR A 61 15.28 23.40 -3.65
C TYR A 61 14.25 23.84 -4.71
N GLY A 62 14.31 23.20 -5.88
CA GLY A 62 13.42 23.45 -7.00
C GLY A 62 12.35 22.37 -7.12
N TYR A 63 11.98 22.06 -8.36
CA TYR A 63 10.95 21.06 -8.67
C TYR A 63 11.58 19.84 -9.32
N ILE A 64 11.14 18.64 -8.94
CA ILE A 64 11.39 17.40 -9.67
C ILE A 64 10.05 16.87 -10.17
N ASP A 65 9.93 16.79 -11.49
CA ASP A 65 8.75 16.30 -12.20
C ASP A 65 9.08 14.94 -12.83
N VAL A 66 8.28 13.92 -12.54
CA VAL A 66 8.41 12.57 -13.08
C VAL A 66 7.20 12.28 -13.96
N ALA A 67 7.41 12.32 -15.28
CA ALA A 67 6.37 12.11 -16.26
C ALA A 67 5.75 10.70 -16.16
N SER A 68 4.50 10.55 -16.64
CA SER A 68 3.67 9.34 -16.48
C SER A 68 4.30 8.02 -16.96
N ASP A 69 5.20 8.08 -17.93
CA ASP A 69 5.91 6.93 -18.52
C ASP A 69 7.37 6.84 -18.09
N ALA A 70 7.78 7.66 -17.12
CA ALA A 70 9.14 7.73 -16.63
C ALA A 70 9.30 7.17 -15.21
N VAL A 71 10.53 6.78 -14.89
CA VAL A 71 10.91 6.25 -13.58
C VAL A 71 12.09 7.03 -13.03
N ALA A 72 11.94 7.62 -11.85
CA ALA A 72 13.05 8.16 -11.07
C ALA A 72 13.51 7.12 -10.04
N VAL A 73 14.82 6.92 -9.87
CA VAL A 73 15.38 6.00 -8.87
C VAL A 73 16.31 6.77 -7.95
N ILE A 74 16.14 6.61 -6.64
CA ILE A 74 16.95 7.24 -5.59
C ILE A 74 17.32 6.23 -4.49
N SER A 75 18.43 6.48 -3.82
CA SER A 75 18.87 5.64 -2.70
C SER A 75 19.30 6.42 -1.45
N GLU A 76 19.41 7.74 -1.57
CA GLU A 76 19.75 8.65 -0.48
C GLU A 76 18.91 9.93 -0.57
N ASP A 77 18.56 10.50 0.58
CA ASP A 77 17.82 11.75 0.74
C ASP A 77 18.45 12.89 -0.06
N LYS A 78 19.79 12.95 -0.05
CA LYS A 78 20.55 13.93 -0.83
C LYS A 78 20.34 13.85 -2.33
N ASN A 79 19.80 12.75 -2.89
CA ASN A 79 19.61 12.62 -4.34
C ASN A 79 18.52 13.55 -4.88
N ILE A 80 17.55 13.93 -4.06
CA ILE A 80 16.46 14.86 -4.43
C ILE A 80 16.59 16.21 -3.75
N GLY A 81 17.45 16.33 -2.73
CA GLY A 81 17.63 17.59 -2.01
C GLY A 81 16.34 18.00 -1.33
N ARG A 82 16.00 19.29 -1.37
CA ARG A 82 14.77 19.85 -0.81
C ARG A 82 13.73 20.16 -1.88
N ALA A 83 13.69 19.35 -2.93
CA ALA A 83 12.79 19.59 -4.04
C ALA A 83 11.32 19.35 -3.63
N GLU A 84 10.42 20.09 -4.25
CA GLU A 84 9.02 19.71 -4.38
C GLU A 84 8.92 18.65 -5.49
N LEU A 85 8.24 17.53 -5.22
CA LEU A 85 8.13 16.40 -6.16
C LEU A 85 6.72 16.33 -6.76
N ASP A 86 6.63 16.30 -8.09
CA ASP A 86 5.43 15.92 -8.84
C ASP A 86 5.68 14.56 -9.49
N VAL A 87 5.00 13.52 -9.00
CA VAL A 87 5.18 12.15 -9.48
C VAL A 87 3.89 11.66 -10.14
N ASP A 88 3.79 11.85 -11.46
CA ASP A 88 2.73 11.26 -12.28
C ASP A 88 3.14 9.88 -12.84
N GLY A 89 4.45 9.61 -12.95
CA GLY A 89 5.01 8.30 -13.30
C GLY A 89 5.35 7.44 -12.09
N LYS A 90 6.63 7.12 -11.90
CA LYS A 90 7.09 6.33 -10.75
C LYS A 90 8.36 6.87 -10.12
N LEU A 91 8.36 6.99 -8.80
CA LEU A 91 9.55 7.21 -7.99
C LEU A 91 9.90 5.91 -7.25
N GLN A 92 11.10 5.37 -7.45
CA GLN A 92 11.64 4.22 -6.73
C GLN A 92 12.63 4.70 -5.67
N ILE A 93 12.36 4.39 -4.40
CA ILE A 93 13.24 4.69 -3.27
C ILE A 93 13.81 3.37 -2.76
N ASN A 94 15.11 3.16 -2.94
CA ASN A 94 15.81 1.94 -2.56
C ASN A 94 16.88 2.22 -1.51
N ALA A 95 16.63 1.84 -0.26
CA ALA A 95 17.55 2.02 0.85
C ALA A 95 17.62 0.77 1.74
N ASN A 96 18.64 0.71 2.60
CA ASN A 96 18.77 -0.33 3.63
C ASN A 96 18.96 0.34 5.00
N LYS A 97 18.12 1.33 5.29
CA LYS A 97 18.10 2.15 6.49
C LYS A 97 16.70 2.72 6.68
N ASP A 98 16.38 3.15 7.89
CA ASP A 98 15.17 3.93 8.12
C ASP A 98 15.20 5.21 7.26
N TRP A 99 14.05 5.56 6.71
CA TRP A 99 13.87 6.74 5.87
C TRP A 99 12.74 7.61 6.40
N VAL A 100 13.08 8.87 6.69
CA VAL A 100 12.12 9.92 7.00
C VAL A 100 12.03 10.83 5.78
N PHE A 101 10.87 10.83 5.12
CA PHE A 101 10.63 11.55 3.88
C PHE A 101 10.14 12.97 4.19
N ASP A 102 10.95 13.98 3.88
CA ASP A 102 10.76 15.39 4.25
C ASP A 102 10.46 16.30 3.05
N ASN A 103 10.35 15.75 1.85
CA ASN A 103 9.99 16.49 0.64
C ASN A 103 8.48 16.64 0.49
N ASP A 104 8.06 17.72 -0.16
CA ASP A 104 6.69 17.87 -0.62
C ASP A 104 6.45 16.90 -1.79
N LEU A 105 5.27 16.28 -1.82
CA LEU A 105 4.91 15.26 -2.79
C LEU A 105 3.49 15.49 -3.32
N GLU A 106 3.39 15.56 -4.64
CA GLU A 106 2.14 15.58 -5.39
C GLU A 106 2.18 14.59 -6.57
N GLY A 107 1.10 14.56 -7.34
CA GLY A 107 0.95 13.69 -8.50
C GLY A 107 0.11 12.43 -8.21
N ARG A 108 -0.09 11.63 -9.26
CA ARG A 108 -1.00 10.46 -9.26
C ARG A 108 -0.28 9.12 -9.48
N GLY A 109 1.04 9.16 -9.57
CA GLY A 109 1.90 8.03 -9.86
C GLY A 109 2.12 7.09 -8.69
N ILE A 110 3.16 6.27 -8.81
CA ILE A 110 3.55 5.29 -7.79
C ILE A 110 4.85 5.74 -7.13
N VAL A 111 4.88 5.76 -5.80
CA VAL A 111 6.13 5.80 -5.05
C VAL A 111 6.41 4.39 -4.55
N GLU A 112 7.32 3.69 -5.23
CA GLU A 112 7.75 2.35 -4.87
C GLU A 112 8.89 2.43 -3.85
N ILE A 113 8.71 1.79 -2.70
CA ILE A 113 9.55 1.97 -1.53
C ILE A 113 10.10 0.61 -1.11
N ASN A 114 11.42 0.49 -1.14
CA ASN A 114 12.14 -0.70 -0.66
C ASN A 114 13.23 -0.32 0.33
N MET A 115 12.95 -0.55 1.62
CA MET A 115 13.83 -0.16 2.73
C MET A 115 14.67 -1.31 3.29
N GLY A 116 14.62 -2.51 2.69
CA GLY A 116 15.41 -3.65 3.17
C GLY A 116 15.07 -4.06 4.61
N ASN A 117 13.78 -4.13 4.92
CA ASN A 117 13.15 -4.38 6.21
C ASN A 117 13.32 -3.26 7.27
N HIS A 118 13.56 -2.03 6.83
CA HIS A 118 13.59 -0.83 7.68
C HIS A 118 12.31 0.01 7.55
N GLU A 119 12.17 1.01 8.42
CA GLU A 119 10.99 1.87 8.48
C GLU A 119 11.01 2.94 7.37
N PHE A 120 9.86 3.16 6.75
CA PHE A 120 9.58 4.39 6.00
C PHE A 120 8.55 5.21 6.77
N SER A 121 8.78 6.51 6.90
CA SER A 121 7.82 7.46 7.47
C SER A 121 7.90 8.81 6.77
N PHE A 122 6.86 9.63 6.94
CA PHE A 122 6.89 11.04 6.59
C PHE A 122 7.43 11.87 7.76
N ASP A 123 8.17 12.93 7.43
CA ASP A 123 8.49 14.00 8.38
C ASP A 123 7.26 14.87 8.66
N GLU A 124 7.19 15.50 9.83
CA GLU A 124 6.07 16.37 10.21
C GLU A 124 5.88 17.59 9.29
N PHE A 125 6.92 17.98 8.55
CA PHE A 125 6.88 19.12 7.62
C PHE A 125 6.62 18.74 6.16
N ALA A 126 6.51 17.45 5.82
CA ALA A 126 6.23 17.04 4.45
C ALA A 126 4.82 17.46 4.01
N TYR A 127 4.68 18.10 2.84
CA TYR A 127 3.37 18.47 2.31
C TYR A 127 2.88 17.49 1.24
N THR A 128 1.73 16.84 1.49
CA THR A 128 1.20 15.74 0.64
C THR A 128 -0.26 15.90 0.25
N ASP A 129 -0.87 17.07 0.48
CA ASP A 129 -2.30 17.33 0.23
C ASP A 129 -2.73 17.06 -1.22
N TRP A 130 -1.81 17.07 -2.17
CA TRP A 130 -2.06 16.86 -3.60
C TRP A 130 -1.60 15.49 -4.10
N PHE A 131 -0.95 14.70 -3.25
CA PHE A 131 -0.60 13.33 -3.57
C PHE A 131 -1.87 12.47 -3.65
N GLN A 132 -2.14 11.99 -4.86
CA GLN A 132 -3.29 11.16 -5.19
C GLN A 132 -2.86 9.77 -5.67
N GLY A 133 -1.56 9.50 -5.62
CA GLY A 133 -0.94 8.25 -6.05
C GLY A 133 -0.96 7.16 -4.97
N SER A 134 -0.10 6.15 -5.17
CA SER A 134 0.05 5.04 -4.23
C SER A 134 1.49 4.87 -3.75
N LEU A 135 1.66 4.67 -2.45
CA LEU A 135 2.90 4.12 -1.89
C LEU A 135 2.87 2.59 -2.06
N ALA A 136 3.77 2.04 -2.87
CA ALA A 136 3.90 0.61 -3.08
C ALA A 136 5.10 0.07 -2.30
N PHE A 137 4.85 -0.64 -1.20
CA PHE A 137 5.90 -1.11 -0.31
C PHE A 137 6.49 -2.45 -0.76
N GLN A 138 7.80 -2.62 -0.64
CA GLN A 138 8.51 -3.90 -0.71
C GLN A 138 9.50 -3.95 0.45
N ASN A 139 9.61 -5.06 1.18
CA ASN A 139 10.52 -5.22 2.32
C ASN A 139 10.59 -3.95 3.20
N THR A 140 9.45 -3.38 3.58
CA THR A 140 9.38 -2.10 4.30
C THR A 140 8.45 -2.23 5.48
N THR A 141 8.82 -1.65 6.62
CA THR A 141 7.90 -1.49 7.75
C THR A 141 7.27 -0.10 7.67
N PHE A 142 5.95 -0.03 7.88
CA PHE A 142 5.20 1.23 7.81
C PHE A 142 4.13 1.25 8.90
N ASN A 143 4.11 2.32 9.69
CA ASN A 143 3.10 2.53 10.72
C ASN A 143 2.03 3.50 10.21
N LEU A 144 0.83 3.01 9.93
CA LEU A 144 -0.25 3.83 9.37
C LEU A 144 -0.77 4.86 10.38
N GLU A 145 -0.90 4.52 11.67
CA GLU A 145 -1.35 5.46 12.71
C GLU A 145 -0.53 6.74 12.73
N LYS A 146 0.80 6.64 12.56
CA LYS A 146 1.71 7.79 12.52
C LYS A 146 1.70 8.56 11.19
N ASN A 147 1.22 7.96 10.11
CA ASN A 147 1.44 8.49 8.75
C ASN A 147 0.13 8.73 7.96
N ALA A 148 -1.04 8.40 8.52
CA ALA A 148 -2.30 8.48 7.79
C ALA A 148 -2.66 9.91 7.35
N GLU A 149 -2.22 10.93 8.09
CA GLU A 149 -2.50 12.33 7.76
C GLU A 149 -1.89 12.77 6.42
N PHE A 150 -0.79 12.13 6.00
CA PHE A 150 -0.12 12.36 4.71
C PHE A 150 -0.75 11.58 3.54
N LEU A 151 -1.74 10.72 3.83
CA LEU A 151 -2.35 9.81 2.86
C LEU A 151 -3.85 10.06 2.68
N GLN A 152 -4.35 11.24 3.04
CA GLN A 152 -5.78 11.58 2.91
C GLN A 152 -6.31 11.40 1.48
N LYS A 153 -5.47 11.66 0.47
CA LYS A 153 -5.79 11.46 -0.96
C LYS A 153 -4.96 10.37 -1.63
N GLY A 154 -3.86 9.97 -1.01
CA GLY A 154 -2.99 8.87 -1.44
C GLY A 154 -3.46 7.52 -0.91
N GLY A 155 -2.88 6.44 -1.42
CA GLY A 155 -3.16 5.09 -0.95
C GLY A 155 -1.90 4.27 -0.74
N ILE A 156 -2.07 3.05 -0.26
CA ILE A 156 -0.97 2.11 -0.05
C ILE A 156 -1.24 0.78 -0.76
N THR A 157 -0.16 0.17 -1.22
CA THR A 157 -0.12 -1.23 -1.63
C THR A 157 0.86 -1.96 -0.71
N ALA A 158 0.36 -2.91 0.08
CA ALA A 158 1.17 -3.77 0.94
C ALA A 158 1.83 -4.87 0.09
N GLY A 159 3.01 -4.59 -0.44
CA GLY A 159 3.74 -5.53 -1.28
C GLY A 159 4.72 -6.43 -0.53
N GLN A 160 5.27 -7.38 -1.28
CA GLN A 160 6.06 -8.51 -0.78
C GLN A 160 7.07 -8.13 0.32
N GLY A 161 7.04 -8.89 1.42
CA GLY A 161 7.98 -8.74 2.54
C GLY A 161 7.74 -7.51 3.41
N SER A 162 6.76 -6.66 3.09
CA SER A 162 6.44 -5.48 3.89
C SER A 162 5.51 -5.80 5.05
N LEU A 163 5.61 -4.99 6.10
CA LEU A 163 4.70 -5.00 7.24
C LEU A 163 4.08 -3.61 7.41
N VAL A 164 2.77 -3.51 7.18
CA VAL A 164 1.98 -2.32 7.49
C VAL A 164 1.28 -2.55 8.83
N THR A 165 1.65 -1.81 9.86
CA THR A 165 0.93 -1.79 11.14
C THR A 165 -0.14 -0.71 11.08
N VAL A 166 -1.42 -1.08 11.25
CA VAL A 166 -2.54 -0.14 11.22
C VAL A 166 -2.47 0.82 12.41
N GLY A 167 -2.15 0.31 13.60
CA GLY A 167 -2.17 1.07 14.85
C GLY A 167 -3.59 1.28 15.38
N LYS A 168 -3.75 2.00 16.49
CA LYS A 168 -5.06 2.15 17.15
C LYS A 168 -5.87 3.29 16.56
N GLY A 169 -7.18 3.10 16.47
CA GLY A 169 -8.12 4.10 15.97
C GLY A 169 -8.49 3.87 14.50
N ALA A 170 -9.17 4.86 13.91
CA ALA A 170 -9.60 4.81 12.52
C ALA A 170 -8.70 5.70 11.66
N HIS A 171 -8.10 5.12 10.62
CA HIS A 171 -7.18 5.80 9.72
C HIS A 171 -7.75 5.82 8.31
N SER A 172 -7.77 6.98 7.67
CA SER A 172 -8.40 7.14 6.34
C SER A 172 -7.35 7.26 5.25
N ILE A 173 -7.49 6.48 4.19
CA ILE A 173 -6.67 6.53 2.98
C ILE A 173 -7.54 6.42 1.73
N SER A 174 -7.01 6.75 0.56
CA SER A 174 -7.77 6.64 -0.68
C SER A 174 -7.82 5.21 -1.21
N THR A 175 -6.71 4.48 -1.13
CA THR A 175 -6.59 3.12 -1.67
C THR A 175 -5.87 2.21 -0.69
N LEU A 176 -6.35 0.97 -0.55
CA LEU A 176 -5.64 -0.12 0.10
C LEU A 176 -5.58 -1.31 -0.86
N GLY A 177 -4.38 -1.77 -1.19
CA GLY A 177 -4.15 -2.97 -2.01
C GLY A 177 -3.13 -3.92 -1.41
N PHE A 178 -3.10 -5.15 -1.92
CA PHE A 178 -2.22 -6.23 -1.45
C PHE A 178 -1.41 -6.82 -2.61
N SER A 179 -0.12 -7.09 -2.38
CA SER A 179 0.76 -7.77 -3.35
C SER A 179 1.87 -8.56 -2.65
N GLY A 180 1.51 -9.29 -1.60
CA GLY A 180 2.37 -10.22 -0.85
C GLY A 180 2.86 -9.70 0.50
N GLY A 181 2.45 -8.49 0.91
CA GLY A 181 2.76 -7.92 2.22
C GLY A 181 1.81 -8.36 3.33
N THR A 182 2.19 -8.02 4.57
CA THR A 182 1.37 -8.20 5.77
C THR A 182 0.75 -6.87 6.18
N VAL A 183 -0.55 -6.86 6.49
CA VAL A 183 -1.23 -5.76 7.18
C VAL A 183 -1.69 -6.24 8.55
N ASP A 184 -1.14 -5.65 9.61
CA ASP A 184 -1.43 -5.96 11.01
C ASP A 184 -2.47 -4.98 11.57
N PHE A 185 -3.66 -5.50 11.85
CA PHE A 185 -4.77 -4.76 12.45
C PHE A 185 -4.75 -4.76 13.98
N GLY A 186 -3.74 -5.39 14.60
CA GLY A 186 -3.56 -5.39 16.05
C GLY A 186 -4.60 -6.24 16.79
N ALA A 187 -4.97 -5.80 18.00
CA ALA A 187 -5.87 -6.54 18.86
C ALA A 187 -7.34 -6.48 18.41
N LEU A 188 -8.05 -7.57 18.69
CA LEU A 188 -9.48 -7.69 18.53
C LEU A 188 -10.12 -7.58 19.91
N ALA A 189 -11.15 -6.75 20.07
CA ALA A 189 -11.90 -6.73 21.32
C ALA A 189 -12.90 -7.91 21.38
N ALA A 190 -13.07 -8.53 22.54
CA ALA A 190 -13.97 -9.68 22.70
C ALA A 190 -15.43 -9.31 22.37
N GLY A 191 -16.07 -10.07 21.47
CA GLY A 191 -17.42 -9.79 20.98
C GLY A 191 -17.52 -8.57 20.05
N ALA A 192 -16.39 -8.00 19.64
CA ALA A 192 -16.38 -6.81 18.80
C ALA A 192 -16.73 -7.14 17.35
N GLN A 193 -17.44 -6.19 16.74
CA GLN A 193 -17.72 -6.16 15.29
C GLN A 193 -16.56 -5.50 14.51
N MET A 194 -15.52 -5.02 15.21
CA MET A 194 -14.42 -4.20 14.71
C MET A 194 -13.12 -4.49 15.49
N THR A 195 -11.97 -4.27 14.86
CA THR A 195 -10.62 -4.25 15.47
C THR A 195 -10.35 -2.97 16.26
N GLU A 196 -9.28 -2.95 17.08
CA GLU A 196 -8.79 -1.70 17.70
C GLU A 196 -8.24 -0.69 16.68
N GLY A 197 -7.74 -1.19 15.54
CA GLY A 197 -7.32 -0.40 14.39
C GLY A 197 -8.20 -0.67 13.18
N THR A 198 -8.76 0.36 12.55
CA THR A 198 -9.61 0.22 11.36
C THR A 198 -9.07 1.12 10.24
N VAL A 199 -9.15 0.66 9.00
CA VAL A 199 -8.84 1.46 7.82
C VAL A 199 -10.12 1.87 7.12
N ASN A 200 -10.31 3.17 6.88
CA ASN A 200 -11.37 3.70 6.04
C ASN A 200 -10.79 3.97 4.65
N VAL A 201 -11.35 3.34 3.63
CA VAL A 201 -10.91 3.46 2.23
C VAL A 201 -11.95 4.27 1.46
N SER A 202 -11.51 5.36 0.82
CA SER A 202 -12.43 6.30 0.15
C SER A 202 -12.54 6.16 -1.36
N LYS A 203 -11.61 5.46 -2.04
CA LYS A 203 -11.64 5.23 -3.49
C LYS A 203 -11.64 3.77 -3.86
N THR A 204 -10.63 3.00 -3.45
CA THR A 204 -10.46 1.61 -3.92
C THR A 204 -9.89 0.68 -2.85
N LEU A 205 -10.58 -0.42 -2.59
CA LEU A 205 -10.05 -1.55 -1.82
C LEU A 205 -9.78 -2.71 -2.79
N ASP A 206 -8.51 -3.01 -3.06
CA ASP A 206 -8.11 -4.05 -4.00
C ASP A 206 -7.68 -5.34 -3.26
N LEU A 207 -8.59 -6.31 -3.23
CA LEU A 207 -8.47 -7.60 -2.56
C LEU A 207 -8.09 -8.74 -3.52
N ARG A 208 -7.73 -8.43 -4.78
CA ARG A 208 -7.38 -9.47 -5.77
C ARG A 208 -6.01 -10.08 -5.54
N GLY A 209 -5.10 -9.30 -4.95
CA GLY A 209 -3.73 -9.72 -4.70
C GLY A 209 -3.59 -10.67 -3.52
N GLU A 210 -2.39 -11.23 -3.40
CA GLU A 210 -2.00 -12.08 -2.26
C GLU A 210 -1.53 -11.22 -1.08
N GLY A 211 -1.55 -11.79 0.12
CA GLY A 211 -1.04 -11.10 1.31
C GLY A 211 -1.47 -11.78 2.61
N VAL A 212 -1.05 -11.19 3.72
CA VAL A 212 -1.41 -11.64 5.07
C VAL A 212 -2.15 -10.54 5.80
N ILE A 213 -3.27 -10.91 6.40
CA ILE A 213 -3.95 -10.13 7.42
C ILE A 213 -3.56 -10.70 8.76
N GLN A 214 -2.95 -9.86 9.60
CA GLN A 214 -2.50 -10.24 10.92
C GLN A 214 -3.38 -9.61 12.01
N VAL A 215 -3.69 -10.40 13.03
CA VAL A 215 -4.40 -9.95 14.25
C VAL A 215 -3.71 -10.52 15.49
N SER A 216 -3.75 -9.81 16.61
CA SER A 216 -2.97 -10.13 17.80
C SER A 216 -3.55 -11.28 18.66
N ASP A 217 -4.87 -11.49 18.62
CA ASP A 217 -5.56 -12.45 19.49
C ASP A 217 -6.28 -13.56 18.71
N SER A 218 -5.68 -14.75 18.69
CA SER A 218 -6.31 -15.97 18.16
C SER A 218 -7.60 -16.34 18.91
N ASP A 219 -7.71 -15.95 20.19
CA ASP A 219 -8.86 -16.28 21.03
C ASP A 219 -10.11 -15.46 20.69
N VAL A 220 -9.97 -14.33 20.00
CA VAL A 220 -11.12 -13.50 19.60
C VAL A 220 -11.63 -13.86 18.21
N VAL A 221 -10.76 -14.31 17.29
CA VAL A 221 -11.24 -14.98 16.06
C VAL A 221 -12.07 -16.22 16.42
N ARG A 222 -11.75 -16.89 17.54
CA ARG A 222 -12.58 -17.98 18.09
C ARG A 222 -13.94 -17.57 18.62
N SER A 223 -14.20 -16.28 18.79
CA SER A 223 -15.53 -15.75 19.15
C SER A 223 -16.45 -15.54 17.95
N VAL A 224 -15.92 -15.63 16.72
CA VAL A 224 -16.73 -15.66 15.50
C VAL A 224 -17.62 -16.90 15.55
N SER A 225 -18.92 -16.71 15.30
CA SER A 225 -19.88 -17.80 15.30
C SER A 225 -19.49 -18.85 14.26
N ARG A 226 -19.56 -20.12 14.66
CA ARG A 226 -19.34 -21.28 13.78
C ARG A 226 -20.64 -22.01 13.48
N ASP A 227 -21.75 -21.43 13.89
CA ASP A 227 -23.08 -21.97 13.63
C ASP A 227 -23.37 -21.77 12.15
N ILE A 228 -23.52 -22.89 11.45
CA ILE A 228 -23.88 -22.93 10.04
C ILE A 228 -25.32 -23.41 10.00
N ASP A 229 -26.24 -22.52 9.63
CA ASP A 229 -27.61 -22.93 9.34
C ASP A 229 -27.64 -23.63 7.98
N SER A 230 -27.66 -24.95 8.00
CA SER A 230 -27.72 -25.79 6.79
C SER A 230 -29.01 -25.61 5.98
N ALA A 231 -30.00 -24.86 6.47
CA ALA A 231 -31.20 -24.49 5.71
C ALA A 231 -31.00 -23.25 4.82
N LEU A 232 -29.97 -22.44 5.07
CA LEU A 232 -29.61 -21.29 4.23
C LEU A 232 -28.85 -21.75 2.99
N SER A 233 -28.94 -20.97 1.90
CA SER A 233 -28.08 -21.22 0.73
C SER A 233 -26.61 -20.97 1.07
N LEU A 234 -25.69 -21.56 0.29
CA LEU A 234 -24.25 -21.40 0.52
C LEU A 234 -23.83 -19.93 0.59
N THR A 235 -24.43 -19.07 -0.24
CA THR A 235 -24.18 -17.62 -0.25
C THR A 235 -24.69 -16.95 1.02
N GLU A 236 -25.90 -17.30 1.49
CA GLU A 236 -26.47 -16.72 2.72
C GLU A 236 -25.71 -17.15 3.99
N VAL A 237 -25.19 -18.37 4.02
CA VAL A 237 -24.30 -18.85 5.11
C VAL A 237 -23.00 -18.04 5.13
N ASP A 238 -22.42 -17.84 3.95
CA ASP A 238 -21.19 -17.08 3.77
C ASP A 238 -21.33 -15.62 4.23
N ASP A 239 -22.46 -15.03 3.84
CA ASP A 239 -22.78 -13.64 4.06
C ASP A 239 -23.13 -13.38 5.53
N GLY A 240 -23.93 -14.26 6.14
CA GLY A 240 -24.37 -14.14 7.53
C GLY A 240 -23.27 -14.26 8.59
N ASN A 241 -22.11 -14.81 8.24
CA ASN A 241 -21.00 -15.06 9.16
C ASN A 241 -19.82 -14.07 9.03
N SER A 242 -19.97 -13.00 8.24
CA SER A 242 -18.99 -11.89 8.20
C SER A 242 -19.14 -11.00 9.44
N THR A 243 -18.30 -11.20 10.45
CA THR A 243 -18.57 -10.67 11.80
C THR A 243 -17.65 -9.54 12.26
N ILE A 244 -16.41 -9.49 11.78
CA ILE A 244 -15.43 -8.51 12.25
C ILE A 244 -14.94 -7.70 11.05
N LYS A 245 -15.34 -6.43 10.96
CA LYS A 245 -14.87 -5.54 9.90
C LYS A 245 -13.48 -5.00 10.25
N LEU A 246 -12.55 -5.16 9.32
CA LEU A 246 -11.17 -4.67 9.39
C LEU A 246 -11.01 -3.36 8.60
N VAL A 247 -11.62 -3.32 7.42
CA VAL A 247 -11.59 -2.19 6.50
C VAL A 247 -13.02 -1.77 6.20
N ASP A 248 -13.32 -0.49 6.36
CA ASP A 248 -14.55 0.12 5.87
C ASP A 248 -14.28 0.76 4.50
N ALA A 249 -15.00 0.31 3.48
CA ALA A 249 -14.90 0.79 2.12
C ALA A 249 -16.28 1.26 1.60
N GLN A 250 -17.15 1.73 2.50
CA GLN A 250 -18.47 2.22 2.10
C GLN A 250 -18.33 3.39 1.11
N GLY A 251 -18.85 3.19 -0.12
CA GLY A 251 -18.78 4.18 -1.20
C GLY A 251 -17.49 4.14 -2.03
N ALA A 252 -16.53 3.27 -1.68
CA ALA A 252 -15.38 2.96 -2.49
C ALA A 252 -15.66 1.78 -3.44
N GLU A 253 -14.81 1.63 -4.45
CA GLU A 253 -14.78 0.45 -5.32
C GLU A 253 -14.04 -0.69 -4.62
N VAL A 254 -14.72 -1.81 -4.38
CA VAL A 254 -14.09 -3.02 -3.81
C VAL A 254 -13.87 -4.05 -4.93
N LEU A 255 -12.61 -4.42 -5.16
CA LEU A 255 -12.18 -5.33 -6.21
C LEU A 255 -11.76 -6.68 -5.61
N GLY A 256 -12.43 -7.76 -6.01
CA GLY A 256 -12.14 -9.10 -5.49
C GLY A 256 -12.82 -9.40 -4.15
N ASP A 257 -12.66 -10.63 -3.68
CA ASP A 257 -13.35 -11.19 -2.51
C ASP A 257 -12.41 -11.57 -1.37
N ALA A 258 -11.12 -11.20 -1.45
CA ALA A 258 -10.05 -11.56 -0.52
C ALA A 258 -9.69 -13.07 -0.46
N GLY A 259 -10.09 -13.89 -1.44
CA GLY A 259 -9.80 -15.33 -1.45
C GLY A 259 -8.30 -15.71 -1.48
N ASN A 260 -7.43 -14.77 -1.90
CA ASN A 260 -5.97 -14.96 -1.95
C ASN A 260 -5.25 -14.43 -0.70
N LEU A 261 -5.97 -13.88 0.28
CA LEU A 261 -5.40 -13.38 1.52
C LEU A 261 -5.43 -14.47 2.60
N GLN A 262 -4.39 -14.50 3.44
CA GLN A 262 -4.31 -15.40 4.59
C GLN A 262 -4.58 -14.66 5.89
N LEU A 263 -5.31 -15.30 6.80
CA LEU A 263 -5.50 -14.81 8.16
C LEU A 263 -4.50 -15.49 9.11
N GLN A 264 -3.67 -14.69 9.78
CA GLN A 264 -2.63 -15.19 10.69
C GLN A 264 -2.67 -14.47 12.05
N ASP A 265 -2.14 -15.15 13.08
CA ASP A 265 -1.87 -14.53 14.38
C ASP A 265 -0.57 -13.70 14.33
N LYS A 266 -0.29 -12.98 15.42
CA LYS A 266 0.96 -12.19 15.58
C LYS A 266 2.26 -12.99 15.46
N ASN A 267 2.21 -14.32 15.57
CA ASN A 267 3.37 -15.19 15.46
C ASN A 267 3.53 -15.79 14.05
N GLY A 268 2.64 -15.43 13.12
CA GLY A 268 2.62 -15.96 11.75
C GLY A 268 1.94 -17.32 11.62
N GLN A 269 1.21 -17.77 12.65
CA GLN A 269 0.43 -19.00 12.58
C GLN A 269 -0.92 -18.72 11.88
N ILE A 270 -1.24 -19.52 10.85
CA ILE A 270 -2.57 -19.48 10.22
C ILE A 270 -3.65 -19.74 11.26
N LEU A 271 -4.63 -18.84 11.31
CA LEU A 271 -5.80 -18.98 12.16
C LEU A 271 -6.83 -19.87 11.47
N SER A 272 -7.09 -21.03 12.06
CA SER A 272 -8.03 -22.02 11.55
C SER A 272 -8.87 -22.63 12.67
N SER A 273 -10.12 -22.94 12.34
CA SER A 273 -11.07 -23.80 13.05
C SER A 273 -11.83 -24.66 12.04
N SER A 274 -11.11 -25.33 11.14
CA SER A 274 -11.70 -26.13 10.07
C SER A 274 -12.72 -27.17 10.56
N ALA A 275 -13.86 -27.27 9.88
CA ALA A 275 -14.89 -28.27 10.13
C ALA A 275 -15.59 -28.69 8.84
N GLN A 276 -15.89 -29.98 8.71
CA GLN A 276 -16.68 -30.50 7.59
C GLN A 276 -18.17 -30.58 7.94
N ARG A 277 -19.02 -30.27 6.96
CA ARG A 277 -20.48 -30.38 7.06
C ARG A 277 -21.06 -30.92 5.75
N ASP A 278 -22.10 -31.73 5.87
CA ASP A 278 -22.88 -32.16 4.71
C ASP A 278 -23.67 -30.96 4.18
N ILE A 279 -23.55 -30.70 2.88
CA ILE A 279 -24.38 -29.72 2.18
C ILE A 279 -25.58 -30.49 1.63
N GLN A 280 -26.79 -30.05 1.99
CA GLN A 280 -28.02 -30.69 1.56
C GLN A 280 -28.73 -29.86 0.49
N GLN A 281 -29.21 -30.53 -0.56
CA GLN A 281 -30.18 -29.95 -1.49
C GLN A 281 -31.45 -30.79 -1.46
N ASN A 282 -32.60 -30.13 -1.24
CA ASN A 282 -33.89 -30.79 -1.12
C ASN A 282 -33.94 -31.91 -0.04
N GLY A 283 -33.20 -31.73 1.06
CA GLY A 283 -33.11 -32.69 2.16
C GLY A 283 -32.33 -33.97 1.85
N GLN A 284 -31.60 -34.02 0.72
CA GLN A 284 -30.65 -35.07 0.39
C GLN A 284 -29.23 -34.51 0.44
N LYS A 285 -28.26 -35.31 0.89
CA LYS A 285 -26.84 -34.93 0.85
C LYS A 285 -26.42 -34.73 -0.61
N ALA A 286 -25.94 -33.53 -0.92
CA ALA A 286 -25.47 -33.13 -2.23
C ALA A 286 -23.94 -33.09 -2.31
N ALA A 287 -23.26 -32.66 -1.25
CA ALA A 287 -21.80 -32.53 -1.18
C ALA A 287 -21.30 -32.53 0.28
N VAL A 288 -19.98 -32.45 0.48
CA VAL A 288 -19.37 -32.12 1.78
C VAL A 288 -18.63 -30.80 1.64
N GLY A 289 -18.98 -29.83 2.47
CA GLY A 289 -18.27 -28.55 2.56
C GLY A 289 -17.27 -28.55 3.71
N THR A 290 -16.07 -28.03 3.47
CA THR A 290 -15.12 -27.65 4.51
C THR A 290 -15.30 -26.17 4.81
N TYR A 291 -15.52 -25.84 6.08
CA TYR A 291 -15.72 -24.49 6.58
C TYR A 291 -14.58 -24.10 7.48
N ASP A 292 -14.12 -22.85 7.39
CA ASP A 292 -13.05 -22.30 8.22
C ASP A 292 -13.20 -20.79 8.39
N TYR A 293 -12.34 -20.17 9.20
CA TYR A 293 -12.17 -18.73 9.16
C TYR A 293 -11.69 -18.31 7.77
N ARG A 294 -12.23 -17.21 7.29
CA ARG A 294 -11.85 -16.64 6.01
C ARG A 294 -11.90 -15.12 6.04
N LEU A 295 -11.26 -14.55 5.04
CA LEU A 295 -11.38 -13.15 4.69
C LEU A 295 -12.40 -13.00 3.56
N THR A 296 -13.17 -11.92 3.59
CA THR A 296 -14.20 -11.65 2.57
C THR A 296 -14.43 -10.16 2.41
N SER A 297 -14.91 -9.73 1.23
CA SER A 297 -15.33 -8.35 1.00
C SER A 297 -16.65 -7.97 1.67
N GLY A 298 -17.32 -8.95 2.29
CA GLY A 298 -18.60 -8.80 2.97
C GLY A 298 -19.79 -8.78 2.01
N VAL A 299 -20.99 -8.92 2.56
CA VAL A 299 -22.25 -9.14 1.83
C VAL A 299 -22.60 -8.01 0.84
N ASN A 300 -22.19 -6.79 1.18
CA ASN A 300 -22.44 -5.60 0.36
C ASN A 300 -21.23 -5.22 -0.50
N ASN A 301 -20.15 -6.02 -0.48
CA ASN A 301 -18.86 -5.68 -1.09
C ASN A 301 -18.38 -4.29 -0.65
N ASP A 302 -18.39 -4.04 0.67
CA ASP A 302 -18.23 -2.72 1.29
C ASP A 302 -17.07 -2.66 2.30
N GLY A 303 -16.19 -3.66 2.30
CA GLY A 303 -15.06 -3.68 3.22
C GLY A 303 -14.18 -4.91 3.09
N LEU A 304 -13.44 -5.18 4.16
CA LEU A 304 -12.72 -6.43 4.39
C LEU A 304 -13.11 -6.94 5.77
N TYR A 305 -13.56 -8.19 5.84
CA TYR A 305 -14.11 -8.79 7.04
C TYR A 305 -13.43 -10.11 7.36
N ILE A 306 -13.31 -10.41 8.66
CA ILE A 306 -13.11 -11.77 9.15
C ILE A 306 -14.49 -12.39 9.38
N GLY A 307 -14.69 -13.58 8.79
CA GLY A 307 -15.88 -14.39 8.99
C GLY A 307 -15.56 -15.89 9.08
N TYR A 308 -16.61 -16.70 9.14
CA TYR A 308 -16.50 -18.17 9.12
C TYR A 308 -17.42 -18.74 8.03
N GLY A 309 -16.82 -19.30 6.98
CA GLY A 309 -17.55 -19.62 5.75
C GLY A 309 -16.98 -20.83 5.03
N LEU A 310 -17.58 -21.19 3.90
CA LEU A 310 -17.12 -22.30 3.08
C LEU A 310 -15.75 -21.94 2.48
N THR A 311 -14.76 -22.83 2.62
CA THR A 311 -13.42 -22.65 2.04
C THR A 311 -13.08 -23.72 1.01
N GLN A 312 -13.76 -24.87 1.03
CA GLN A 312 -13.61 -25.93 0.03
C GLN A 312 -14.89 -26.76 -0.11
N LEU A 313 -15.17 -27.22 -1.34
CA LEU A 313 -16.27 -28.12 -1.66
C LEU A 313 -15.73 -29.44 -2.23
N ASP A 314 -16.14 -30.57 -1.63
CA ASP A 314 -15.79 -31.93 -2.04
C ASP A 314 -17.03 -32.74 -2.52
#